data_AF-A0A1Y3B6X8-F1
#
_entry.id   AF-A0A1Y3B6X8-F1
#
_cell.length_a   1.000
_cell.length_b   1.000
_cell.length_c   1.000
_cell.angle_alpha   90.00
_cell.angle_beta   90.00
_cell.angle_gamma   90.00
#
_symmetry.space_group_name_H-M   'P 1'
#
loop_
_entity.id
_entity.type
_entity.pdbx_description
1 polymer ?
#
loop_
_entity_poly.entity_id
_entity_poly.type
_entity_poly.pdbx_seq_one_letter_code
_entity_poly.pdbx_strand_id
1 'polypeptide(L)'
;CIASGNPIPQVLWYVYDNLPITDHLARYRIGDYVTRDSLLVSYVNISSVLPEDGGLYTCQATNDVATVHHTARINVYGRPTIRRMPNITSVAGESISITCPVGGYPIDSIVWER
;
A
#
# COMPACT_ATOMS: atom_id res chain seq x y z
N CYS A 1 -5.74 2.45 9.85
CA CYS A 1 -6.41 3.55 9.15
C CYS A 1 -7.83 3.65 9.71
N ILE A 2 -8.26 4.84 10.12
CA ILE A 2 -9.63 5.09 10.60
C ILE A 2 -10.28 6.04 9.60
N ALA A 3 -11.40 5.64 9.03
CA ALA A 3 -12.11 6.38 8.01
C ALA A 3 -13.57 6.62 8.42
N SER A 4 -14.10 7.77 8.02
CA SER A 4 -15.48 8.17 8.25
C SER A 4 -16.10 8.62 6.93
N GLY A 5 -17.37 8.30 6.70
CA GLY A 5 -18.11 8.74 5.52
C GLY A 5 -19.57 8.31 5.59
N ASN A 6 -20.40 8.96 4.77
CA ASN A 6 -21.80 8.57 4.56
C ASN A 6 -22.05 8.47 3.06
N PRO A 7 -22.25 7.26 2.49
CA PRO A 7 -22.24 5.94 3.15
C PRO A 7 -20.87 5.56 3.75
N ILE A 8 -20.87 4.59 4.68
CA ILE A 8 -19.64 4.07 5.31
C ILE A 8 -18.70 3.60 4.20
N PRO A 9 -17.45 4.11 4.14
CA PRO A 9 -16.51 3.76 3.08
C PRO A 9 -15.99 2.34 3.27
N GLN A 10 -15.41 1.78 2.20
CA GLN A 10 -14.60 0.58 2.23
C GLN A 10 -13.12 0.97 2.12
N VAL A 11 -12.23 0.23 2.80
CA VAL A 11 -10.79 0.51 2.77
C VAL A 11 -10.03 -0.58 2.01
N LEU A 12 -9.22 -0.14 1.06
CA LEU A 12 -8.23 -0.95 0.36
C LEU A 12 -6.82 -0.48 0.71
N TRP A 13 -5.89 -1.42 0.80
CA TRP A 13 -4.51 -1.14 1.16
C TRP A 13 -3.57 -1.38 -0.01
N TYR A 14 -2.66 -0.43 -0.20
CA TYR A 14 -1.66 -0.46 -1.26
C TYR A 14 -0.27 -0.21 -0.68
N VAL A 15 0.75 -0.71 -1.37
CA VAL A 15 2.14 -0.32 -1.18
C VAL A 15 2.64 0.34 -2.47
N TYR A 16 3.41 1.42 -2.35
CA TYR A 16 3.93 2.19 -3.49
C TYR A 16 2.81 2.62 -4.46
N ASP A 17 1.68 3.03 -3.90
CA ASP A 17 0.48 3.60 -4.54
C ASP A 17 -0.26 2.74 -5.57
N ASN A 18 0.32 1.61 -6.02
CA ASN A 18 -0.28 0.77 -7.06
C ASN A 18 -0.21 -0.74 -6.79
N LEU A 19 0.51 -1.19 -5.75
CA LEU A 19 0.60 -2.62 -5.44
C LEU A 19 -0.43 -2.98 -4.35
N PRO A 20 -1.54 -3.64 -4.68
CA PRO A 20 -2.52 -4.02 -3.67
C PRO A 20 -1.91 -5.02 -2.70
N ILE A 21 -2.11 -4.77 -1.40
CA ILE A 21 -1.82 -5.77 -0.38
C ILE A 21 -2.94 -6.79 -0.44
N THR A 22 -2.58 -8.04 -0.74
CA THR A 22 -3.54 -9.15 -0.76
C THR A 22 -3.25 -10.10 0.39
N ASP A 23 -4.32 -10.66 0.96
CA ASP A 23 -4.26 -11.64 2.07
C ASP A 23 -3.63 -12.99 1.63
N HIS A 24 -3.35 -13.16 0.33
CA HIS A 24 -2.73 -14.37 -0.22
C HIS A 24 -1.28 -14.58 0.26
N LEU A 25 -0.61 -13.53 0.74
CA LEU A 25 0.70 -13.66 1.34
C LEU A 25 0.50 -14.03 2.80
N ALA A 26 0.87 -15.26 3.20
CA ALA A 26 0.68 -15.79 4.56
C ALA A 26 1.22 -14.90 5.72
N ARG A 27 2.03 -13.89 5.40
CA ARG A 27 2.58 -12.91 6.34
C ARG A 27 1.67 -11.68 6.55
N TYR A 28 0.85 -11.32 5.56
CA TYR A 28 -0.07 -10.19 5.64
C TYR A 28 -1.42 -10.67 6.15
N ARG A 29 -2.02 -9.92 7.08
CA ARG A 29 -3.39 -10.12 7.55
C ARG A 29 -4.12 -8.80 7.52
N ILE A 30 -5.16 -8.72 6.70
CA ILE A 30 -5.98 -7.53 6.55
C ILE A 30 -7.26 -7.76 7.33
N GLY A 31 -7.70 -6.76 8.10
CA GLY A 31 -8.97 -6.81 8.81
C GLY A 31 -9.59 -5.44 8.92
N ASP A 32 -10.90 -5.43 8.98
CA ASP A 32 -11.70 -4.23 9.11
C ASP A 32 -12.96 -4.49 9.94
N TYR A 33 -13.40 -3.45 10.65
CA TYR A 33 -14.65 -3.47 11.41
C TYR A 33 -15.20 -2.06 11.56
N VAL A 34 -16.51 -1.97 11.76
CA VAL A 34 -17.22 -0.71 11.98
C VAL A 34 -17.53 -0.55 13.47
N THR A 35 -17.17 0.60 14.02
CA THR A 35 -17.46 0.98 15.41
C THR A 35 -18.90 1.45 15.57
N ARG A 36 -19.38 1.56 16.82
CA ARG A 36 -20.74 2.06 17.10
C ARG A 36 -20.96 3.49 16.61
N ASP A 37 -19.91 4.30 16.56
CA ASP A 37 -19.94 5.69 16.10
C ASP A 37 -19.86 5.80 14.56
N SER A 38 -20.10 4.70 13.83
CA SER A 38 -20.06 4.64 12.35
C SER A 38 -18.69 5.00 11.74
N LEU A 39 -17.61 4.76 12.49
CA LEU A 39 -16.24 4.85 11.97
C LEU A 39 -15.78 3.47 11.50
N LEU A 40 -15.27 3.39 10.28
CA LEU A 40 -14.57 2.22 9.77
C LEU A 40 -13.13 2.22 10.30
N VAL A 41 -12.75 1.13 10.96
CA VAL A 41 -11.37 0.88 11.35
C VAL A 41 -10.84 -0.26 10.50
N SER A 42 -9.77 -0.01 9.74
CA SER A 42 -9.09 -1.02 8.93
C SER A 42 -7.61 -1.05 9.27
N TYR A 43 -7.02 -2.24 9.27
CA TYR A 43 -5.62 -2.47 9.61
C TYR A 43 -4.99 -3.54 8.73
N VAL A 44 -3.67 -3.44 8.56
CA VAL A 44 -2.82 -4.45 7.93
C VAL A 44 -1.78 -4.85 8.97
N ASN A 45 -1.79 -6.14 9.32
CA ASN A 45 -0.81 -6.73 10.20
C ASN A 45 0.18 -7.54 9.37
N ILE A 46 1.47 -7.33 9.60
CA ILE A 46 2.54 -8.07 8.93
C ILE A 46 3.23 -8.91 10.00
N SER A 47 3.15 -10.24 9.88
CA SER A 47 3.91 -11.15 10.75
C SER A 47 5.36 -11.22 10.28
N SER A 48 6.29 -11.07 11.22
CA SER A 48 7.74 -11.08 10.97
C SER A 48 8.16 -10.14 9.83
N VAL A 49 8.31 -8.86 10.17
CA VAL A 49 8.68 -7.80 9.22
C VAL A 49 10.08 -8.05 8.65
N LEU A 50 10.21 -8.02 7.34
CA LEU A 50 11.46 -8.15 6.58
C LEU A 50 11.82 -6.80 5.93
N PRO A 51 13.09 -6.57 5.55
CA PRO A 51 13.50 -5.32 4.89
C PRO A 51 12.66 -4.99 3.66
N GLU A 52 12.25 -6.00 2.89
CA GLU A 52 11.36 -5.84 1.74
C GLU A 52 10.00 -5.25 2.10
N ASP A 53 9.50 -5.46 3.32
CA ASP A 53 8.23 -4.90 3.81
C ASP A 53 8.33 -3.40 4.13
N GLY A 54 9.52 -2.79 4.04
CA GLY A 54 9.66 -1.33 4.04
C GLY A 54 9.00 -0.70 2.81
N GLY A 55 8.45 0.50 2.98
CA GLY A 55 7.89 1.25 1.86
C GLY A 55 6.85 2.29 2.20
N LEU A 56 6.18 2.80 1.16
CA LEU A 56 5.04 3.71 1.27
C LEU A 56 3.77 2.89 1.32
N TYR A 57 3.05 2.96 2.43
CA TYR A 57 1.77 2.29 2.64
C TYR A 57 0.64 3.31 2.50
N THR A 58 -0.32 2.99 1.64
CA THR A 58 -1.46 3.86 1.34
C THR A 58 -2.75 3.14 1.73
N CYS A 59 -3.55 3.75 2.60
CA CYS A 59 -4.94 3.34 2.79
C CYS A 59 -5.84 4.21 1.92
N GLN A 60 -6.64 3.57 1.07
CA GLN A 60 -7.64 4.20 0.23
C GLN A 60 -9.01 3.89 0.81
N ALA A 61 -9.74 4.93 1.21
CA ALA A 61 -11.13 4.83 1.63
C ALA A 61 -12.04 5.30 0.49
N THR A 62 -12.95 4.43 0.04
CA THR A 62 -13.86 4.68 -1.09
C THR A 62 -15.30 4.50 -0.64
N ASN A 63 -16.18 5.44 -0.97
CA ASN A 63 -17.63 5.25 -0.93
C ASN A 63 -18.26 5.70 -2.26
N ASP A 64 -19.59 5.61 -2.38
CA ASP A 64 -20.32 5.94 -3.61
C ASP A 64 -20.21 7.43 -4.02
N VAL A 65 -19.70 8.29 -3.14
CA VAL A 65 -19.62 9.73 -3.34
C VAL A 65 -18.19 10.16 -3.64
N ALA A 66 -17.19 9.60 -2.96
CA ALA A 66 -15.81 10.03 -3.04
C ALA A 66 -14.80 8.92 -2.70
N THR A 67 -13.58 9.12 -3.19
CA THR A 67 -12.40 8.34 -2.83
C THR A 67 -11.37 9.26 -2.20
N VAL A 68 -10.84 8.86 -1.04
CA VAL A 68 -9.77 9.58 -0.33
C VAL A 68 -8.65 8.61 0.03
N HIS A 69 -7.41 9.11 0.07
CA HIS A 69 -6.23 8.28 0.33
C HIS A 69 -5.35 8.94 1.39
N HIS A 70 -4.69 8.12 2.19
CA HIS A 70 -3.64 8.56 3.10
C HIS A 70 -2.43 7.66 2.98
N THR A 71 -1.26 8.27 2.78
CA THR A 71 0.02 7.59 2.54
C THR A 71 0.99 7.88 3.67
N ALA A 72 1.61 6.83 4.20
CA ALA A 72 2.63 6.92 5.24
C ALA A 72 3.82 6.00 4.93
N ARG A 73 5.03 6.43 5.32
CA ARG A 73 6.26 5.66 5.10
C ARG A 73 6.56 4.75 6.29
N ILE A 74 6.83 3.49 6.02
CA ILE A 74 7.35 2.49 6.97
C ILE A 74 8.80 2.18 6.60
N ASN A 75 9.72 2.51 7.51
CA ASN A 75 11.14 2.19 7.33
C ASN A 75 11.47 0.90 8.09
N VAL A 76 12.02 -0.09 7.39
CA VAL A 76 12.50 -1.34 7.98
C VAL A 76 14.00 -1.41 7.76
N TYR A 77 14.76 -1.52 8.86
CA TYR A 77 16.21 -1.57 8.79
C TYR A 77 16.71 -2.84 8.10
N GLY A 78 17.64 -2.66 7.18
CA GLY A 78 18.21 -3.75 6.39
C GLY A 78 18.78 -3.25 5.07
N ARG A 79 19.39 -4.17 4.31
CA ARG A 79 19.93 -3.86 2.98
C ARG A 79 18.81 -3.39 2.04
N PRO A 80 19.05 -2.40 1.18
CA PRO A 80 18.10 -2.03 0.12
C PRO A 80 17.73 -3.27 -0.71
N THR A 81 16.44 -3.48 -0.89
CA THR A 81 15.92 -4.62 -1.64
C THR A 81 14.72 -4.18 -2.47
N ILE A 82 14.57 -4.73 -3.66
CA ILE A 82 13.48 -4.36 -4.57
C ILE A 82 12.43 -5.48 -4.51
N ARG A 83 11.18 -5.14 -4.16
CA ARG A 83 10.08 -6.11 -4.21
C ARG A 83 9.84 -6.53 -5.66
N ARG A 84 9.30 -7.73 -5.85
CA ARG A 84 8.91 -8.21 -7.17
C ARG A 84 7.83 -7.30 -7.77
N MET A 85 8.10 -6.76 -8.96
CA MET A 85 7.13 -5.97 -9.71
C MET A 85 6.35 -6.86 -10.68
N PRO A 86 5.02 -6.71 -10.78
CA PRO A 86 4.25 -7.35 -11.83
C PRO A 86 4.55 -6.69 -13.19
N ASN A 87 4.26 -7.42 -14.28
CA ASN A 87 4.34 -6.84 -15.62
C ASN A 87 3.27 -5.74 -15.75
N ILE A 88 3.68 -4.56 -16.21
CA ILE A 88 2.76 -3.45 -16.46
C ILE A 88 2.58 -3.32 -17.96
N THR A 89 1.32 -3.31 -18.41
CA THR A 89 0.92 -3.15 -19.81
C THR A 89 0.13 -1.86 -19.96
N SER A 90 0.38 -1.10 -21.03
CA SER A 90 -0.31 0.16 -21.33
C SER A 90 -0.75 0.18 -22.79
N VAL A 91 -1.82 0.89 -23.11
CA VAL A 91 -2.27 1.08 -24.50
C VAL A 91 -1.34 2.10 -25.18
N ALA A 92 -1.15 1.93 -26.50
CA ALA A 92 -0.35 2.86 -27.28
C ALA A 92 -0.92 4.28 -27.19
N GLY A 93 -0.06 5.24 -26.84
CA GLY A 93 -0.44 6.66 -26.66
C GLY A 93 -0.79 7.06 -25.23
N GLU A 94 -0.94 6.09 -24.31
CA GLU A 94 -1.15 6.39 -22.89
C GLU A 94 0.18 6.57 -22.14
N SER A 95 0.16 7.42 -21.12
CA SER A 95 1.29 7.61 -20.21
C SER A 95 1.28 6.56 -19.11
N ILE A 96 2.41 5.91 -18.88
CA ILE A 96 2.62 4.96 -17.79
C ILE A 96 3.42 5.60 -16.66
N SER A 97 3.02 5.34 -15.42
CA SER A 97 3.79 5.70 -14.22
C SER A 97 4.26 4.42 -13.54
N ILE A 98 5.59 4.29 -13.36
CA ILE A 98 6.21 3.11 -12.76
C ILE A 98 6.94 3.56 -11.50
N THR A 99 6.59 2.96 -10.37
CA THR A 99 7.22 3.22 -9.07
C THR A 99 8.07 2.03 -8.67
N CYS A 100 9.35 2.25 -8.34
CA CYS A 100 10.25 1.18 -7.88
C CYS A 100 9.92 0.84 -6.41
N PRO A 101 9.49 -0.41 -6.10
CA PRO A 101 9.08 -0.78 -4.75
C PRO A 101 10.30 -1.17 -3.90
N VAL A 102 11.10 -0.18 -3.51
CA VAL A 102 12.35 -0.38 -2.76
C VAL A 102 12.16 -0.45 -1.25
N GLY A 103 12.27 -1.64 -0.68
CA GLY A 103 12.40 -1.85 0.76
C GLY A 103 13.82 -1.67 1.30
N GLY A 104 13.97 -1.76 2.61
CA GLY A 104 15.22 -1.56 3.34
C GLY A 104 15.42 -0.11 3.78
N TYR A 105 16.28 0.08 4.79
CA TYR A 105 16.65 1.37 5.33
C TYR A 105 18.01 1.26 6.06
N PRO A 106 18.94 2.21 5.86
CA PRO A 106 18.86 3.40 5.00
C PRO A 106 18.99 3.08 3.50
N ILE A 107 18.48 3.97 2.65
CA ILE A 107 18.58 3.90 1.18
C ILE A 107 19.35 5.14 0.72
N ASP A 108 20.50 4.93 0.07
CA ASP A 108 21.36 6.03 -0.36
C ASP A 108 20.90 6.66 -1.69
N SER A 109 20.55 5.83 -2.69
CA SER A 109 20.09 6.30 -4.00
C SER A 109 19.22 5.26 -4.69
N ILE A 110 18.28 5.72 -5.51
CA ILE A 110 17.44 4.89 -6.39
C ILE A 110 17.73 5.33 -7.83
N VAL A 111 18.23 4.41 -8.65
CA VAL A 111 18.59 4.67 -10.05
C VAL A 111 17.78 3.76 -10.96
N TRP A 112 17.20 4.33 -12.01
CA TRP A 112 16.49 3.60 -13.06
C TRP A 112 17.42 3.39 -14.25
N GLU A 113 17.45 2.17 -14.75
CA GLU A 113 18.21 1.77 -15.94
C GLU A 113 17.27 1.07 -16.93
N ARG A 114 17.61 1.13 -18.23
CA ARG A 114 16.81 0.56 -19.33
C ARG A 114 17.41 -0.75 -19.81
#